data_AF-A0A3C1D742-F1
#
_entry.id   AF-A0A3C1D742-F1
#
_cell.length_a   1.000
_cell.length_b   1.000
_cell.length_c   1.000
_cell.angle_alpha   90.00
_cell.angle_beta   90.00
_cell.angle_gamma   90.00
#
_symmetry.space_group_name_H-M   'P 1'
#
loop_
_entity.id
_entity.type
_entity.pdbx_description
1 polymer ?
#
loop_
_entity_poly.entity_id
_entity_poly.type
_entity_poly.pdbx_seq_one_letter_code
_entity_poly.pdbx_strand_id
1 'polypeptide(L)'
;RTCTWTTSAGQAVVTTFATVSADAAGMAEASLRGQGFACATTEGTLECSSTTDAGTEHQAVHGPLWVTTVSSAWYPEDYDHRIAIHLWQ
;
A
#
# COMPACT_ATOMS: atom_id res chain seq x y z
N ARG A 1 0.13 12.23 4.62
CA ARG A 1 -1.30 12.47 4.92
C ARG A 1 -1.97 11.12 5.14
N THR A 2 -2.91 11.00 6.08
CA THR A 2 -3.57 9.73 6.39
C THR A 2 -5.07 9.88 6.28
N CYS A 3 -5.70 8.90 5.66
CA CYS A 3 -7.14 8.79 5.48
C CYS A 3 -7.61 7.48 6.12
N THR A 4 -8.72 7.53 6.85
CA THR A 4 -9.30 6.35 7.52
C THR A 4 -10.75 6.22 7.12
N TRP A 5 -11.14 5.01 6.69
CA TRP A 5 -12.52 4.63 6.42
C TRP A 5 -12.91 3.51 7.37
N THR A 6 -14.07 3.62 7.99
CA THR A 6 -14.61 2.61 8.91
C THR A 6 -16.00 2.16 8.48
N THR A 7 -16.33 0.90 8.77
CA THR A 7 -17.68 0.36 8.60
C THR A 7 -18.44 0.39 9.93
N SER A 8 -19.76 0.26 9.88
CA SER A 8 -20.59 0.10 11.09
C SER A 8 -20.29 -1.19 11.86
N ALA A 9 -19.62 -2.16 11.24
CA ALA A 9 -19.17 -3.40 11.87
C ALA A 9 -17.80 -3.28 12.56
N GLY A 10 -17.19 -2.09 12.56
CA GLY A 10 -15.91 -1.82 13.22
C GLY A 10 -14.67 -2.20 12.39
N GLN A 11 -14.85 -2.58 11.12
CA GLN A 11 -13.74 -2.79 10.19
C GLN A 11 -13.17 -1.45 9.73
N ALA A 12 -11.88 -1.42 9.41
CA ALA A 12 -11.22 -0.20 8.97
C ALA A 12 -10.25 -0.45 7.81
N VAL A 13 -10.13 0.55 6.95
CA VAL A 13 -9.01 0.72 6.01
C VAL A 13 -8.35 2.05 6.33
N VAL A 14 -7.03 2.03 6.46
CA VAL A 14 -6.21 3.20 6.74
C VAL A 14 -5.19 3.32 5.62
N THR A 15 -5.22 4.45 4.91
CA THR A 15 -4.29 4.73 3.81
C THR A 15 -3.46 5.94 4.14
N THR A 16 -2.14 5.78 4.10
CA THR A 16 -1.16 6.83 4.37
C THR A 16 -0.35 7.12 3.11
N PHE A 17 -0.25 8.41 2.79
CA PHE A 17 0.54 8.94 1.67
C PHE A 17 1.75 9.69 2.22
N ALA A 18 2.94 9.34 1.75
CA ALA A 18 4.18 10.00 2.10
C ALA A 18 5.00 10.34 0.85
N THR A 19 5.62 11.52 0.85
CA THR A 19 6.61 11.86 -0.17
C THR A 19 7.96 11.29 0.24
N VAL A 20 8.62 10.60 -0.67
CA VAL A 20 9.93 9.96 -0.47
C VAL A 20 10.90 10.38 -1.56
N SER A 21 12.19 10.12 -1.36
CA SER A 21 13.21 10.35 -2.39
C SER A 21 13.03 9.35 -3.54
N ALA A 22 13.43 9.74 -4.76
CA ALA A 22 13.21 8.93 -5.96
C ALA A 22 13.98 7.58 -5.95
N ASP A 23 15.02 7.46 -5.13
CA ASP A 23 15.78 6.23 -4.88
C ASP A 23 15.15 5.31 -3.84
N ALA A 24 14.07 5.75 -3.16
CA ALA A 24 13.44 4.99 -2.08
C ALA A 24 12.83 3.67 -2.55
N ALA A 25 12.33 3.57 -3.79
CA ALA A 25 11.66 2.36 -4.30
C ALA A 25 12.57 1.12 -4.28
N GLY A 26 13.84 1.26 -4.69
CA GLY A 26 14.79 0.13 -4.70
C GLY A 26 15.17 -0.34 -3.29
N MET A 27 15.33 0.60 -2.35
CA MET A 27 15.57 0.27 -0.95
C MET A 27 14.32 -0.32 -0.28
N ALA A 28 13.14 0.18 -0.64
CA ALA A 28 11.86 -0.29 -0.14
C ALA A 28 11.62 -1.75 -0.56
N GLU A 29 11.86 -2.12 -1.82
CA GLU A 29 11.64 -3.50 -2.27
C GLU A 29 12.46 -4.51 -1.46
N ALA A 30 13.77 -4.28 -1.31
CA ALA A 30 14.64 -5.17 -0.55
C ALA A 30 14.22 -5.28 0.92
N SER A 31 13.88 -4.14 1.54
CA SER A 31 13.41 -4.09 2.93
C SER A 31 12.07 -4.80 3.14
N LEU A 32 11.10 -4.57 2.24
CA LEU A 32 9.77 -5.17 2.32
C LEU A 32 9.83 -6.68 2.09
N ARG A 33 10.60 -7.15 1.11
CA ARG A 33 10.85 -8.58 0.91
C ARG A 33 11.49 -9.22 2.14
N GLY A 34 12.46 -8.55 2.77
CA GLY A 34 13.07 -9.00 4.03
C GLY A 34 12.10 -9.12 5.19
N GLN A 35 11.01 -8.36 5.17
CA GLN A 35 9.89 -8.42 6.13
C GLN A 35 8.80 -9.44 5.74
N GLY A 36 8.97 -10.14 4.61
CA GLY A 36 8.03 -11.17 4.15
C GLY A 36 6.95 -10.69 3.19
N PHE A 37 7.02 -9.46 2.69
CA PHE A 37 6.09 -8.99 1.65
C PHE A 37 6.34 -9.68 0.31
N ALA A 38 5.26 -10.03 -0.37
CA ALA A 38 5.29 -10.41 -1.77
C ALA A 38 5.26 -9.13 -2.62
N CYS A 39 6.34 -8.86 -3.35
CA CYS A 39 6.48 -7.67 -4.18
C CYS A 39 6.53 -7.99 -5.67
N ALA A 40 5.94 -7.12 -6.48
CA ALA A 40 6.04 -7.07 -7.93
C ALA A 40 6.21 -5.61 -8.39
N THR A 41 6.92 -5.42 -9.51
CA THR A 41 7.07 -4.08 -10.10
C THR A 41 6.44 -4.08 -11.48
N THR A 42 5.45 -3.21 -11.68
CA THR A 42 4.72 -3.08 -12.94
C THR A 42 4.68 -1.62 -13.34
N GLU A 43 5.11 -1.31 -14.57
CA GLU A 43 5.11 0.06 -15.13
C GLU A 43 5.80 1.11 -14.22
N GLY A 44 6.84 0.71 -13.49
CA GLY A 44 7.59 1.61 -12.59
C GLY A 44 6.96 1.80 -11.20
N THR A 45 5.83 1.16 -10.92
CA THR A 45 5.22 1.07 -9.59
C THR A 45 5.69 -0.22 -8.91
N LEU A 46 6.33 -0.09 -7.75
CA LEU A 46 6.54 -1.21 -6.83
C LEU A 46 5.24 -1.45 -6.05
N GLU A 47 4.69 -2.64 -6.13
CA GLU A 47 3.52 -3.07 -5.36
C GLU A 47 3.92 -4.26 -4.48
N CYS A 48 3.71 -4.12 -3.18
CA CYS A 48 4.01 -5.16 -2.20
C CYS A 48 2.78 -5.43 -1.34
N SER A 49 2.51 -6.69 -1.04
CA SER A 49 1.44 -7.07 -0.11
C SER A 49 1.91 -8.09 0.91
N SER A 50 1.32 -8.02 2.10
CA SER A 50 1.47 -8.99 3.17
C SER A 50 0.12 -9.22 3.83
N THR A 51 -0.19 -10.48 4.14
CA THR A 51 -1.39 -10.86 4.88
C THR A 51 -0.97 -11.52 6.19
N THR A 52 -1.55 -11.05 7.28
CA THR A 52 -1.34 -11.57 8.63
C THR A 52 -2.68 -11.82 9.31
N ASP A 53 -2.66 -12.43 10.51
CA ASP A 53 -3.87 -12.59 11.33
C ASP A 53 -4.50 -11.25 11.72
N ALA A 54 -3.73 -10.15 11.71
CA ALA A 54 -4.20 -8.80 12.02
C ALA A 54 -4.87 -8.11 10.81
N GLY A 55 -4.72 -8.68 9.60
CA GLY A 55 -5.28 -8.16 8.36
C GLY A 55 -4.26 -8.06 7.23
N THR A 56 -4.61 -7.27 6.21
CA THR A 56 -3.81 -7.15 5.00
C THR A 56 -3.18 -5.76 4.90
N GLU A 57 -1.89 -5.74 4.57
CA GLU A 57 -1.11 -4.53 4.32
C GLU A 57 -0.60 -4.52 2.89
N HIS A 58 -0.75 -3.37 2.24
CA HIS A 58 -0.30 -3.09 0.89
C HIS A 58 0.61 -1.87 0.88
N GLN A 59 1.68 -1.94 0.12
CA GLN A 59 2.61 -0.85 -0.13
C GLN A 59 2.66 -0.61 -1.63
N ALA A 60 2.51 0.65 -2.06
CA ALA A 60 2.76 1.06 -3.42
C ALA A 60 3.76 2.21 -3.44
N VAL A 61 4.81 2.08 -4.24
CA VAL A 61 5.81 3.14 -4.44
C VAL A 61 5.95 3.44 -5.92
N HIS A 62 5.69 4.69 -6.31
CA HIS A 62 5.88 5.16 -7.68
C HIS A 62 6.49 6.56 -7.65
N GLY A 63 7.66 6.71 -8.29
CA GLY A 63 8.42 7.96 -8.26
C GLY A 63 8.62 8.46 -6.82
N PRO A 64 8.22 9.70 -6.48
CA PRO A 64 8.40 10.27 -5.14
C PRO A 64 7.25 9.96 -4.17
N LEU A 65 6.29 9.10 -4.52
CA LEU A 65 5.11 8.83 -3.67
C LEU A 65 5.14 7.39 -3.13
N TRP A 66 5.00 7.28 -1.82
CA TRP A 66 4.75 6.03 -1.11
C TRP A 66 3.33 6.04 -0.56
N VAL A 67 2.57 5.00 -0.86
CA VAL A 67 1.24 4.72 -0.35
C VAL A 67 1.27 3.45 0.50
N THR A 68 0.79 3.51 1.73
CA THR A 68 0.60 2.36 2.61
C THR A 68 -0.87 2.21 2.92
N THR A 69 -1.45 1.06 2.62
CA THR A 69 -2.84 0.72 2.96
C THR A 69 -2.83 -0.43 3.94
N VAL A 70 -3.42 -0.24 5.12
CA VAL A 70 -3.63 -1.28 6.12
C VAL A 70 -5.12 -1.51 6.28
N SER A 71 -5.54 -2.76 6.30
CA SER A 71 -6.94 -3.14 6.50
C SER A 71 -7.09 -4.14 7.64
N SER A 72 -8.16 -4.01 8.43
CA SER A 72 -8.52 -4.97 9.48
C SER A 72 -9.71 -5.82 9.05
N ALA A 73 -9.47 -7.11 8.80
CA ALA A 73 -10.49 -8.13 8.46
C ALA A 73 -11.39 -7.85 7.24
N TRP A 74 -11.24 -6.71 6.56
CA TRP A 74 -11.98 -6.33 5.36
C TRP A 74 -11.17 -5.36 4.53
N TYR A 75 -11.04 -5.71 3.26
CA TYR A 75 -10.38 -4.90 2.25
C TYR A 75 -11.39 -4.69 1.10
N PRO A 76 -11.75 -3.44 0.75
CA PRO A 76 -12.71 -3.17 -0.31
C PRO A 76 -12.23 -3.74 -1.64
N GLU A 77 -13.14 -4.27 -2.44
CA GLU A 77 -12.84 -4.76 -3.77
C GLU A 77 -12.19 -3.66 -4.63
N ASP A 78 -11.12 -4.03 -5.34
CA ASP A 78 -10.32 -3.17 -6.21
C ASP A 78 -9.80 -1.88 -5.54
N TYR A 79 -9.66 -1.84 -4.22
CA TYR A 79 -9.29 -0.61 -3.52
C TYR A 79 -7.96 -0.02 -3.99
N ASP A 80 -6.89 -0.82 -4.07
CA ASP A 80 -5.59 -0.37 -4.58
C ASP A 80 -5.70 0.15 -6.02
N HIS A 81 -6.37 -0.59 -6.91
CA HIS A 81 -6.55 -0.18 -8.30
C HIS A 81 -7.33 1.15 -8.40
N ARG A 82 -8.37 1.32 -7.58
CA ARG A 82 -9.15 2.56 -7.53
C ARG A 82 -8.34 3.74 -7.02
N ILE A 83 -7.46 3.53 -6.04
CA ILE A 83 -6.53 4.56 -5.57
C ILE A 83 -5.49 4.87 -6.65
N ALA A 84 -4.88 3.84 -7.22
CA ALA A 84 -3.87 3.94 -8.27
C ALA A 84 -4.35 4.81 -9.45
N ILE A 85 -5.59 4.62 -9.92
CA ILE A 85 -6.20 5.46 -10.97
C ILE A 85 -6.17 6.94 -10.62
N HIS A 86 -6.29 7.33 -9.35
CA HIS A 86 -6.29 8.74 -8.95
C HIS A 86 -4.90 9.29 -8.64
N LEU A 87 -3.90 8.42 -8.43
CA LEU A 87 -2.55 8.82 -8.03
C LEU A 87 -1.56 8.84 -9.18
N TRP A 88 -1.65 7.88 -10.09
CA TRP A 88 -0.64 7.59 -11.11
C TRP A 88 -0.96 8.16 -12.51
N GLN A 89 -1.91 9.11 -12.58
CA GLN A 89 -2.23 9.81 -13.83
C GLN A 89 -1.15 10.79 -14.25
#